data_AF-A0A7C5XJS9-F1
#
_entry.id   AF-A0A7C5XJS9-F1
#
_cell.length_a   1.000
_cell.length_b   1.000
_cell.length_c   1.000
_cell.angle_alpha   90.00
_cell.angle_beta   90.00
_cell.angle_gamma   90.00
#
_symmetry.space_group_name_H-M   'P 1'
#
loop_
_entity.id
_entity.type
_entity.pdbx_description
1 polymer ?
#
loop_
_entity_poly.entity_id
_entity_poly.type
_entity_poly.pdbx_seq_one_letter_code
_entity_poly.pdbx_strand_id
1 'polypeptide(L)'
;VERLVKTIRYGEKIYYYKGTIKILGSFNGSSSKLYMPPIPPPPGTEVYKAPKTILSRIFSPDEKGFIRVGTLLREMDIEVKININKVVSRHLGILAMTGMGKSNLVALIAKKVAELGGTIVIFDYHGEYTSMKPSNIVTNIVKPKINPLNLDLEEMARLLNIPRNATRQRMALRECLESIGESNFFIMLKKCLQSKIAKYDISAQKVLDAISVYENFLKRILDENIEDVVNNIVLGAINIVDLSDLHLNQADAIVSHWLNRTLEARKVGVWSNGSQGISSPLLIVIEEAHAFISADNETATKRCAGSIVREGRKFGIGLIVVSQRPRGLDPTILSQLGNLAVLRIVHPEDQQYVAKHCEPITQDLIEELPGLNIGEAILLGEWVTVPTIAKIDLVKEKISGGDIDAVTYWSRNLFS
;
A
#
# COMPACT_ATOMS: atom_id res chain seq x y z
N VAL A 1 -4.07 4.74 -33.24
CA VAL A 1 -3.87 6.17 -32.94
C VAL A 1 -4.52 6.94 -34.06
N GLU A 2 -5.72 7.49 -33.83
CA GLU A 2 -6.46 8.20 -34.89
C GLU A 2 -6.06 9.68 -34.92
N ARG A 3 -6.08 10.29 -36.10
CA ARG A 3 -5.66 11.68 -36.32
C ARG A 3 -6.86 12.53 -36.66
N LEU A 4 -7.10 13.57 -35.86
CA LEU A 4 -8.02 14.65 -36.18
C LEU A 4 -7.28 15.71 -36.99
N VAL A 5 -7.85 16.14 -38.12
CA VAL A 5 -7.31 17.25 -38.91
C VAL A 5 -8.43 18.25 -39.12
N LYS A 6 -8.26 19.47 -38.59
CA LYS A 6 -9.14 20.60 -38.89
C LYS A 6 -8.37 21.63 -39.69
N THR A 7 -8.82 21.91 -40.91
CA THR A 7 -8.17 22.84 -41.83
C THR A 7 -8.87 24.20 -41.79
N ILE A 8 -8.11 25.29 -41.66
CA ILE A 8 -8.59 26.67 -41.75
C ILE A 8 -7.81 27.33 -42.90
N ARG A 9 -8.54 27.90 -43.86
CA ARG A 9 -7.94 28.62 -44.99
C ARG A 9 -7.99 30.12 -44.70
N TYR A 10 -6.85 30.79 -44.78
CA TYR A 10 -6.76 32.24 -44.63
C TYR A 10 -5.96 32.80 -45.82
N GLY A 11 -6.67 33.35 -46.81
CA GLY A 11 -6.09 33.71 -48.11
C GLY A 11 -5.55 32.48 -48.85
N GLU A 12 -4.31 32.55 -49.33
CA GLU A 12 -3.61 31.43 -50.00
C GLU A 12 -3.02 30.40 -49.00
N LYS A 13 -2.95 30.75 -47.71
CA LYS A 13 -2.35 29.88 -46.68
C LYS A 13 -3.39 28.92 -46.10
N ILE A 14 -2.97 27.66 -45.97
CA ILE A 14 -3.73 26.59 -45.33
C ILE A 14 -3.10 26.31 -43.96
N TYR A 15 -3.84 26.61 -42.91
CA TYR A 15 -3.50 26.22 -41.54
C TYR A 15 -4.26 24.94 -41.20
N TYR A 16 -3.65 24.04 -40.44
CA TYR A 16 -4.37 22.87 -39.93
C TYR A 16 -3.99 22.59 -38.48
N TYR A 17 -4.98 22.18 -37.70
CA TYR A 17 -4.78 21.60 -36.37
C TYR A 17 -4.79 20.10 -36.49
N LYS A 18 -3.74 19.46 -35.98
CA LYS A 18 -3.66 18.02 -35.88
C LYS A 18 -3.80 17.60 -34.42
N GLY A 19 -4.84 16.82 -34.13
CA GLY A 19 -5.04 16.19 -32.84
C GLY A 19 -4.84 14.68 -32.95
N THR A 20 -4.39 14.06 -31.88
CA THR A 20 -4.33 12.61 -31.77
C THR A 20 -5.39 12.14 -30.78
N ILE A 21 -6.19 11.14 -31.15
CA ILE A 21 -7.18 10.56 -30.23
C ILE A 21 -6.90 9.07 -29.97
N LYS A 22 -7.16 8.68 -28.72
CA LYS A 22 -7.19 7.30 -28.28
C LYS A 22 -8.65 6.88 -28.13
N ILE A 23 -9.02 5.80 -28.81
CA ILE A 23 -10.35 5.22 -28.66
C ILE A 23 -10.37 4.47 -27.33
N LEU A 24 -11.14 4.98 -26.36
CA LEU A 24 -11.28 4.34 -25.04
C LEU A 24 -12.31 3.20 -25.06
N GLY A 25 -13.27 3.27 -25.99
CA GLY A 25 -14.30 2.26 -26.19
C GLY A 25 -15.61 2.87 -26.71
N SER A 26 -16.57 2.01 -26.97
CA SER A 26 -17.93 2.32 -27.36
C SER A 26 -18.84 2.32 -26.14
N PHE A 27 -19.68 3.34 -26.03
CA PHE A 27 -20.65 3.52 -24.96
C PHE A 27 -22.06 3.29 -25.52
N ASN A 28 -22.64 2.13 -25.21
CA ASN A 28 -24.04 1.85 -25.54
C ASN A 28 -24.90 2.29 -24.36
N GLY A 29 -25.19 3.60 -24.25
CA GLY A 29 -26.24 4.30 -23.48
C GLY A 29 -26.75 3.80 -22.10
N SER A 30 -26.92 2.51 -21.91
CA SER A 30 -27.51 1.77 -20.79
C SER A 30 -26.49 1.19 -19.79
N SER A 31 -25.19 1.13 -20.11
CA SER A 31 -24.16 0.56 -19.24
C SER A 31 -23.00 1.54 -19.00
N SER A 32 -22.47 1.58 -17.78
CA SER A 32 -21.22 2.27 -17.43
C SER A 32 -19.99 1.63 -18.09
N LYS A 33 -20.10 0.38 -18.56
CA LYS A 33 -19.00 -0.35 -19.20
C LYS A 33 -18.77 0.11 -20.64
N LEU A 34 -17.51 0.33 -20.97
CA LEU A 34 -17.07 0.53 -22.35
C LEU A 34 -16.67 -0.80 -22.99
N TYR A 35 -16.99 -0.94 -24.27
CA TYR A 35 -16.60 -2.08 -25.09
C TYR A 35 -15.69 -1.60 -26.21
N MET A 36 -14.56 -2.27 -26.46
CA MET A 36 -13.71 -1.87 -27.58
C MET A 36 -14.47 -2.08 -28.91
N PRO A 37 -14.63 -1.04 -29.75
CA PRO A 37 -15.30 -1.22 -31.03
C PRO A 37 -14.45 -2.15 -31.91
N PRO A 38 -15.07 -3.12 -32.61
CA PRO A 38 -14.34 -4.10 -33.42
C PRO A 38 -13.73 -3.48 -34.69
N ILE A 39 -14.20 -2.30 -35.10
CA ILE A 39 -13.79 -1.62 -36.32
C ILE A 39 -13.48 -0.15 -35.95
N PRO A 40 -12.37 0.42 -36.44
CA PRO A 40 -12.08 1.84 -36.24
C PRO A 40 -13.12 2.74 -36.93
N PRO A 41 -13.29 3.98 -36.46
CA PRO A 41 -14.18 4.94 -37.11
C PRO A 41 -13.69 5.24 -38.54
N PRO A 42 -14.59 5.30 -39.54
CA PRO A 42 -14.22 5.67 -40.91
C PRO A 42 -13.61 7.08 -41.00
N PRO A 43 -12.73 7.35 -41.99
CA PRO A 43 -12.26 8.70 -42.27
C PRO A 43 -13.43 9.67 -42.49
N GLY A 44 -13.32 10.88 -41.96
CA GLY A 44 -14.39 11.89 -42.04
C GLY A 44 -15.47 11.77 -40.96
N THR A 45 -15.37 10.79 -40.05
CA THR A 45 -16.26 10.71 -38.88
C THR A 45 -16.18 12.01 -38.06
N GLU A 46 -17.33 12.63 -37.81
CA GLU A 46 -17.41 13.84 -37.00
C GLU A 46 -17.05 13.56 -35.53
N VAL A 47 -16.34 14.51 -34.92
CA VAL A 47 -15.91 14.40 -33.52
C VAL A 47 -16.46 15.57 -32.73
N TYR A 48 -17.13 15.23 -31.63
CA TYR A 48 -17.78 16.19 -30.75
C TYR A 48 -17.18 16.13 -29.35
N LYS A 49 -17.36 17.21 -28.59
CA LYS A 49 -17.07 17.20 -27.15
C LYS A 49 -18.03 16.24 -26.44
N ALA A 50 -17.48 15.38 -25.57
CA ALA A 50 -18.30 14.47 -24.78
C ALA A 50 -19.27 15.24 -23.86
N PRO A 51 -20.58 14.95 -23.88
CA PRO A 51 -21.54 15.53 -22.95
C PRO A 51 -21.20 15.18 -21.49
N LYS A 52 -21.40 16.14 -20.58
CA LYS A 52 -21.18 15.95 -19.13
C LYS A 52 -21.97 14.77 -18.55
N THR A 53 -23.16 14.50 -19.09
CA THR A 53 -24.00 13.37 -18.71
C THR A 53 -23.35 12.02 -19.01
N ILE A 54 -22.67 11.89 -20.15
CA ILE A 54 -21.94 10.67 -20.52
C ILE A 54 -20.68 10.52 -19.65
N LEU A 55 -19.92 11.61 -19.48
CA LEU A 55 -18.73 11.59 -18.63
C LEU A 55 -19.08 11.18 -17.19
N SER A 56 -20.13 11.75 -16.61
CA SER A 56 -20.58 11.40 -15.26
C SER A 56 -20.92 9.91 -15.12
N ARG A 57 -21.54 9.30 -16.15
CA ARG A 57 -21.86 7.85 -16.13
C ARG A 57 -20.62 6.95 -16.17
N ILE A 58 -19.56 7.38 -16.84
CA ILE A 58 -18.32 6.61 -16.98
C ILE A 58 -17.44 6.78 -15.74
N PHE A 59 -17.24 8.01 -15.29
CA PHE A 59 -16.27 8.36 -14.24
C PHE A 59 -16.87 8.42 -12.83
N SER A 60 -18.20 8.54 -12.72
CA SER A 60 -18.94 8.59 -11.45
C SER A 60 -20.13 7.64 -11.45
N PRO A 61 -19.90 6.32 -11.64
CA PRO A 61 -20.97 5.34 -11.58
C PRO A 61 -21.65 5.37 -10.21
N ASP A 62 -22.97 5.28 -10.23
CA ASP A 62 -23.80 5.25 -9.01
C ASP A 62 -24.00 3.80 -8.55
N GLU A 63 -22.88 3.14 -8.26
CA GLU A 63 -22.82 1.74 -7.85
C GLU A 63 -22.20 1.62 -6.44
N LYS A 64 -22.67 0.64 -5.66
CA LYS A 64 -22.11 0.39 -4.32
C LYS A 64 -20.62 0.05 -4.41
N GLY A 65 -19.83 0.63 -3.51
CA GLY A 65 -18.38 0.44 -3.42
C GLY A 65 -17.57 1.42 -4.26
N PHE A 66 -18.20 2.30 -5.03
CA PHE A 66 -17.53 3.43 -5.67
C PHE A 66 -17.45 4.63 -4.72
N ILE A 67 -16.24 5.10 -4.46
CA ILE A 67 -15.98 6.27 -3.63
C ILE A 67 -15.42 7.40 -4.48
N ARG A 68 -15.79 8.65 -4.17
CA ARG A 68 -15.20 9.83 -4.80
C ARG A 68 -13.77 10.03 -4.30
N VAL A 69 -12.85 10.29 -5.23
CA VAL A 69 -11.46 10.65 -4.96
C VAL A 69 -11.06 12.03 -5.48
N GLY A 70 -11.87 12.63 -6.33
CA GLY A 70 -11.51 13.88 -6.98
C GLY A 70 -12.36 14.20 -8.18
N THR A 71 -11.78 14.97 -9.11
CA THR A 71 -12.44 15.40 -10.36
C THR A 71 -11.57 15.10 -11.57
N LEU A 72 -12.16 15.07 -12.76
CA LEU A 72 -11.38 15.01 -14.00
C LEU A 72 -10.51 16.26 -14.14
N LEU A 73 -9.26 16.09 -14.59
CA LEU A 73 -8.33 17.19 -14.74
C LEU A 73 -8.82 18.28 -15.71
N ARG A 74 -9.44 17.86 -16.83
CA ARG A 74 -9.89 18.76 -17.90
C ARG A 74 -11.36 19.17 -17.80
N GLU A 75 -12.12 18.55 -16.90
CA GLU A 75 -13.55 18.79 -16.68
C GLU A 75 -13.82 18.71 -15.18
N MET A 76 -13.43 19.75 -14.44
CA MET A 76 -13.47 19.77 -12.96
C MET A 76 -14.88 19.62 -12.37
N ASP A 77 -15.93 19.81 -13.17
CA ASP A 77 -17.32 19.56 -12.76
C ASP A 77 -17.69 18.07 -12.72
N ILE A 78 -16.84 17.19 -13.27
CA ILE A 78 -17.07 15.75 -13.30
C ILE A 78 -16.25 15.08 -12.21
N GLU A 79 -16.96 14.50 -11.25
CA GLU A 79 -16.38 13.67 -10.21
C GLU A 79 -15.70 12.42 -10.79
N VAL A 80 -14.65 11.96 -10.12
CA VAL A 80 -13.99 10.68 -10.38
C VAL A 80 -14.20 9.80 -9.16
N LYS A 81 -14.80 8.63 -9.38
CA LYS A 81 -15.00 7.60 -8.37
C LYS A 81 -14.17 6.35 -8.68
N ILE A 82 -13.69 5.70 -7.62
CA ILE A 82 -12.93 4.44 -7.68
C ILE A 82 -13.66 3.32 -6.95
N ASN A 83 -13.52 2.09 -7.42
CA ASN A 83 -14.13 0.90 -6.83
C ASN A 83 -13.23 0.27 -5.76
N ILE A 84 -13.63 0.38 -4.48
CA ILE A 84 -12.85 -0.17 -3.35
C ILE A 84 -12.80 -1.69 -3.34
N ASN A 85 -13.83 -2.38 -3.81
CA ASN A 85 -13.80 -3.85 -3.89
C ASN A 85 -12.68 -4.33 -4.81
N LYS A 86 -12.35 -3.54 -5.85
CA LYS A 86 -11.22 -3.81 -6.75
C LYS A 86 -9.89 -3.54 -6.08
N VAL A 87 -9.79 -2.53 -5.21
CA VAL A 87 -8.58 -2.30 -4.38
C VAL A 87 -8.32 -3.49 -3.45
N VAL A 88 -9.38 -4.00 -2.79
CA VAL A 88 -9.26 -5.18 -1.90
C VAL A 88 -8.89 -6.44 -2.67
N SER A 89 -9.50 -6.66 -3.85
CA SER A 89 -9.33 -7.93 -4.58
C SER A 89 -8.14 -7.97 -5.54
N ARG A 90 -7.59 -6.82 -5.93
CA ARG A 90 -6.50 -6.71 -6.91
C ARG A 90 -5.29 -5.91 -6.42
N HIS A 91 -5.29 -5.48 -5.16
CA HIS A 91 -4.23 -4.65 -4.57
C HIS A 91 -4.08 -3.30 -5.30
N LEU A 92 -3.28 -2.38 -4.77
CA LEU A 92 -3.07 -1.06 -5.36
C LEU A 92 -1.62 -0.62 -5.18
N GLY A 93 -0.98 -0.16 -6.25
CA GLY A 93 0.27 0.59 -6.18
C GLY A 93 0.00 2.09 -6.20
N ILE A 94 0.63 2.84 -5.30
CA ILE A 94 0.65 4.31 -5.31
C ILE A 94 2.11 4.75 -5.49
N LEU A 95 2.44 5.25 -6.68
CA LEU A 95 3.81 5.56 -7.09
C LEU A 95 3.95 7.04 -7.43
N ALA A 96 4.93 7.73 -6.84
CA ALA A 96 5.23 9.13 -7.18
C ALA A 96 6.53 9.64 -6.57
N MET A 97 7.13 10.65 -7.17
CA MET A 97 8.21 11.40 -6.51
C MET A 97 7.75 12.07 -5.19
N THR A 98 8.72 12.47 -4.35
CA THR A 98 8.47 13.14 -3.06
C THR A 98 7.66 14.43 -3.23
N GLY A 99 6.75 14.72 -2.30
CA GLY A 99 5.95 15.95 -2.29
C GLY A 99 4.79 16.01 -3.30
N MET A 100 4.53 14.95 -4.08
CA MET A 100 3.50 15.00 -5.13
C MET A 100 2.07 14.71 -4.63
N GLY A 101 1.91 14.31 -3.36
CA GLY A 101 0.60 14.06 -2.76
C GLY A 101 0.22 12.58 -2.59
N LYS A 102 1.19 11.65 -2.61
CA LYS A 102 0.95 10.22 -2.31
C LYS A 102 0.23 10.05 -0.98
N SER A 103 0.77 10.69 0.04
CA SER A 103 0.29 10.53 1.40
C SER A 103 -1.08 11.20 1.60
N ASN A 104 -1.43 12.20 0.78
CA ASN A 104 -2.80 12.73 0.71
C ASN A 104 -3.77 11.73 0.07
N LEU A 105 -3.36 11.06 -1.03
CA LEU A 105 -4.18 10.03 -1.66
C LEU A 105 -4.44 8.85 -0.72
N VAL A 106 -3.43 8.40 0.02
CA VAL A 106 -3.59 7.36 1.05
C VAL A 106 -4.57 7.81 2.13
N ALA A 107 -4.41 9.02 2.66
CA ALA A 107 -5.33 9.58 3.66
C ALA A 107 -6.77 9.66 3.12
N LEU A 108 -6.96 10.05 1.86
CA LEU A 108 -8.27 10.13 1.23
C LEU A 108 -8.92 8.76 1.11
N ILE A 109 -8.17 7.76 0.64
CA ILE A 109 -8.64 6.37 0.56
C ILE A 109 -8.98 5.85 1.96
N ALA A 110 -8.11 6.07 2.95
CA ALA A 110 -8.32 5.64 4.33
C ALA A 110 -9.61 6.22 4.91
N LYS A 111 -9.81 7.53 4.76
CA LYS A 111 -11.03 8.24 5.18
C LYS A 111 -12.27 7.66 4.51
N LYS A 112 -12.26 7.53 3.19
CA LYS A 112 -13.42 7.04 2.41
C LYS A 112 -13.74 5.58 2.70
N VAL A 113 -12.74 4.75 2.96
CA VAL A 113 -12.92 3.35 3.34
C VAL A 113 -13.55 3.25 4.72
N ALA A 114 -13.08 4.04 5.69
CA ALA A 114 -13.65 4.06 7.04
C ALA A 114 -15.07 4.65 7.06
N GLU A 115 -15.39 5.65 6.22
CA GLU A 115 -16.77 6.15 6.03
C GLU A 115 -17.74 5.05 5.55
N LEU A 116 -17.25 4.04 4.84
CA LEU A 116 -18.03 2.87 4.42
C LEU A 116 -18.09 1.76 5.49
N GLY A 117 -17.51 1.96 6.67
CA GLY A 117 -17.34 0.93 7.71
C GLY A 117 -16.26 -0.09 7.38
N GLY A 118 -15.38 0.20 6.41
CA GLY A 118 -14.23 -0.63 6.07
C GLY A 118 -13.07 -0.46 7.07
N THR A 119 -12.24 -1.50 7.19
CA THR A 119 -11.07 -1.47 8.08
C THR A 119 -9.81 -1.22 7.26
N ILE A 120 -9.00 -0.25 7.68
CA ILE A 120 -7.69 0.01 7.06
C ILE A 120 -6.60 0.01 8.14
N VAL A 121 -5.46 -0.59 7.82
CA VAL A 121 -4.25 -0.62 8.66
C VAL A 121 -3.13 0.06 7.88
N ILE A 122 -2.52 1.10 8.45
CA ILE A 122 -1.45 1.88 7.84
C ILE A 122 -0.18 1.66 8.64
N PHE A 123 0.85 1.10 8.01
CA PHE A 123 2.20 1.08 8.55
C PHE A 123 2.87 2.40 8.21
N ASP A 124 2.92 3.30 9.18
CA ASP A 124 3.37 4.67 9.02
C ASP A 124 4.87 4.80 9.35
N TYR A 125 5.71 4.85 8.31
CA TYR A 125 7.16 4.92 8.49
C TYR A 125 7.68 6.31 8.90
N HIS A 126 6.94 7.37 8.57
CA HIS A 126 7.36 8.76 8.79
C HIS A 126 6.52 9.49 9.84
N GLY A 127 5.54 8.83 10.45
CA GLY A 127 4.65 9.42 11.46
C GLY A 127 3.68 10.46 10.87
N GLU A 128 3.41 10.39 9.56
CA GLU A 128 2.61 11.41 8.89
C GLU A 128 1.10 11.32 9.18
N TYR A 129 0.61 10.16 9.62
CA TYR A 129 -0.81 9.87 9.77
C TYR A 129 -1.25 9.93 11.23
N THR A 130 -0.34 9.88 12.21
CA THR A 130 -0.65 9.89 13.64
C THR A 130 -1.48 11.12 14.07
N SER A 131 -1.35 12.25 13.35
CA SER A 131 -2.12 13.48 13.58
C SER A 131 -3.51 13.49 12.91
N MET A 132 -3.80 12.53 12.03
CA MET A 132 -5.03 12.49 11.23
C MET A 132 -6.23 12.06 12.07
N LYS A 133 -7.13 13.00 12.34
CA LYS A 133 -8.38 12.77 13.08
C LYS A 133 -9.59 13.27 12.29
N PRO A 134 -10.07 12.49 11.31
CA PRO A 134 -11.25 12.85 10.56
C PRO A 134 -12.50 12.81 11.45
N SER A 135 -13.42 13.74 11.26
CA SER A 135 -14.68 13.78 12.02
C SER A 135 -15.51 12.52 11.77
N ASN A 136 -16.12 11.98 12.84
CA ASN A 136 -17.00 10.80 12.81
C ASN A 136 -16.33 9.48 12.36
N ILE A 137 -15.01 9.41 12.41
CA ILE A 137 -14.25 8.20 12.11
C ILE A 137 -13.35 7.89 13.29
N VAL A 138 -13.29 6.61 13.68
CA VAL A 138 -12.37 6.17 14.72
C VAL A 138 -10.97 6.05 14.12
N THR A 139 -10.01 6.77 14.70
CA THR A 139 -8.58 6.58 14.44
C THR A 139 -7.96 5.87 15.63
N ASN A 140 -7.42 4.68 15.40
CA ASN A 140 -6.74 3.86 16.39
C ASN A 140 -5.23 3.91 16.15
N ILE A 141 -4.47 4.44 17.11
CA ILE A 141 -3.00 4.50 17.03
C ILE A 141 -2.44 3.31 17.80
N VAL A 142 -1.74 2.43 17.11
CA VAL A 142 -1.20 1.19 17.65
C VAL A 142 0.31 1.30 17.79
N LYS A 143 0.81 0.91 18.97
CA LYS A 143 2.26 0.84 19.21
C LYS A 143 2.86 -0.32 18.42
N PRO A 144 4.04 -0.15 17.83
CA PRO A 144 4.67 -1.18 16.99
C PRO A 144 5.39 -2.22 17.85
N LYS A 145 4.62 -3.01 18.61
CA LYS A 145 5.13 -4.08 19.48
C LYS A 145 4.51 -5.41 19.09
N ILE A 146 5.21 -6.50 19.42
CA ILE A 146 4.79 -7.88 19.21
C ILE A 146 4.82 -8.61 20.55
N ASN A 147 3.77 -9.38 20.84
CA ASN A 147 3.81 -10.33 21.93
C ASN A 147 4.68 -11.53 21.52
N PRO A 148 5.78 -11.83 22.24
CA PRO A 148 6.67 -12.92 21.88
C PRO A 148 6.01 -14.31 21.89
N LEU A 149 4.88 -14.49 22.58
CA LEU A 149 4.11 -15.73 22.57
C LEU A 149 3.42 -16.00 21.23
N ASN A 150 3.22 -14.96 20.41
CA ASN A 150 2.63 -15.08 19.08
C ASN A 150 3.67 -15.28 17.97
N LEU A 151 4.97 -15.26 18.31
CA LEU A 151 6.04 -15.50 17.33
C LEU A 151 6.20 -16.99 17.06
N ASP A 152 6.20 -17.37 15.79
CA ASP A 152 6.56 -18.74 15.40
C ASP A 152 8.09 -18.97 15.46
N LEU A 153 8.50 -20.23 15.29
CA LEU A 153 9.91 -20.61 15.24
C LEU A 153 10.69 -19.86 14.15
N GLU A 154 10.09 -19.67 12.99
CA GLU A 154 10.75 -19.07 11.83
C GLU A 154 10.97 -17.56 12.03
N GLU A 155 10.00 -16.88 12.64
CA GLU A 155 10.06 -15.49 13.07
C GLU A 155 11.09 -15.31 14.17
N MET A 156 10.99 -16.04 15.29
CA MET A 156 11.94 -15.92 16.40
C MET A 156 13.37 -16.20 15.95
N ALA A 157 13.58 -17.26 15.17
CA ALA A 157 14.91 -17.57 14.65
C ALA A 157 15.45 -16.47 13.73
N ARG A 158 14.59 -15.79 12.96
CA ARG A 158 14.99 -14.66 12.11
C ARG A 158 15.37 -13.44 12.93
N LEU A 159 14.61 -13.12 14.00
CA LEU A 159 14.96 -12.02 14.91
C LEU A 159 16.30 -12.24 15.61
N LEU A 160 16.65 -13.51 15.86
CA LEU A 160 17.94 -13.92 16.43
C LEU A 160 19.04 -14.16 15.37
N ASN A 161 18.75 -13.90 14.10
CA ASN A 161 19.65 -14.14 12.97
C ASN A 161 20.21 -15.58 12.90
N ILE A 162 19.38 -16.56 13.26
CA ILE A 162 19.70 -17.99 13.18
C ILE A 162 19.33 -18.47 11.77
N PRO A 163 20.30 -18.95 10.97
CA PRO A 163 20.03 -19.32 9.58
C PRO A 163 19.16 -20.58 9.48
N ARG A 164 18.51 -20.78 8.33
CA ARG A 164 17.58 -21.91 8.11
C ARG A 164 18.25 -23.28 8.18
N ASN A 165 19.53 -23.35 7.80
CA ASN A 165 20.34 -24.58 7.83
C ASN A 165 20.90 -24.92 9.23
N ALA A 166 20.72 -24.06 10.23
CA ALA A 166 21.16 -24.31 11.60
C ALA A 166 20.20 -25.24 12.36
N THR A 167 20.03 -26.46 11.86
CA THR A 167 19.00 -27.41 12.31
C THR A 167 19.03 -27.67 13.82
N ARG A 168 20.21 -27.89 14.41
CA ARG A 168 20.34 -28.17 15.86
C ARG A 168 19.93 -26.96 16.71
N GLN A 169 20.34 -25.75 16.32
CA GLN A 169 19.96 -24.51 17.00
C GLN A 169 18.45 -24.28 16.93
N ARG A 170 17.84 -24.48 15.74
CA ARG A 170 16.39 -24.34 15.54
C ARG A 170 15.59 -25.38 16.33
N MET A 171 16.07 -26.63 16.39
CA MET A 171 15.44 -27.67 17.22
C MET A 171 15.48 -27.31 18.71
N ALA A 172 16.63 -26.84 19.21
CA ALA A 172 16.75 -26.39 20.60
C ALA A 172 15.79 -25.23 20.91
N LEU A 173 15.71 -24.24 20.00
CA LEU A 173 14.80 -23.11 20.11
C LEU A 173 13.33 -23.57 20.08
N ARG A 174 12.96 -24.46 19.15
CA ARG A 174 11.60 -24.99 19.00
C ARG A 174 11.12 -25.68 20.28
N GLU A 175 11.90 -26.62 20.80
CA GLU A 175 11.54 -27.35 22.03
C GLU A 175 11.33 -26.39 23.20
N CYS A 176 12.09 -25.29 23.26
CA CYS A 176 11.91 -24.29 24.29
C CYS A 176 10.67 -23.43 24.07
N LEU A 177 10.42 -22.94 22.86
CA LEU A 177 9.22 -22.15 22.55
C LEU A 177 7.92 -22.92 22.86
N GLU A 178 7.88 -24.23 22.59
CA GLU A 178 6.72 -25.09 22.88
C GLU A 178 6.49 -25.30 24.40
N SER A 179 7.48 -25.02 25.24
CA SER A 179 7.44 -25.24 26.70
C SER A 179 7.22 -23.97 27.53
N ILE A 180 7.16 -22.80 26.90
CA ILE A 180 7.06 -21.51 27.59
C ILE A 180 5.58 -21.18 27.86
N GLY A 181 5.29 -20.75 29.09
CA GLY A 181 3.98 -20.25 29.50
C GLY A 181 3.85 -18.73 29.34
N GLU A 182 2.76 -18.16 29.86
CA GLU A 182 2.35 -16.78 29.57
C GLU A 182 3.19 -15.66 30.23
N SER A 183 4.07 -15.98 31.19
CA SER A 183 4.80 -14.94 31.95
C SER A 183 6.32 -15.13 31.95
N ASN A 184 7.08 -14.01 31.95
CA ASN A 184 8.54 -13.99 31.98
C ASN A 184 9.18 -14.70 30.78
N PHE A 185 8.71 -14.41 29.57
CA PHE A 185 9.04 -15.13 28.34
C PHE A 185 10.56 -15.34 28.17
N PHE A 186 11.33 -14.25 28.24
CA PHE A 186 12.78 -14.30 28.03
C PHE A 186 13.53 -15.04 29.13
N ILE A 187 13.08 -14.94 30.39
CA ILE A 187 13.72 -15.62 31.51
C ILE A 187 13.49 -17.11 31.38
N MET A 188 12.25 -17.53 31.07
CA MET A 188 11.92 -18.93 30.84
C MET A 188 12.65 -19.48 29.61
N LEU A 189 12.72 -18.71 28.52
CA LEU A 189 13.46 -19.10 27.31
C LEU A 189 14.94 -19.32 27.62
N LYS A 190 15.60 -18.38 28.31
CA LYS A 190 17.01 -18.50 28.71
C LYS A 190 17.22 -19.72 29.62
N LYS A 191 16.37 -19.94 30.62
CA LYS A 191 16.43 -21.12 31.51
C LYS A 191 16.24 -22.44 30.77
N CYS A 192 15.27 -22.49 29.86
CA CYS A 192 15.03 -23.68 29.05
C CYS A 192 16.25 -24.00 28.19
N LEU A 193 16.79 -23.02 27.46
CA LEU A 193 17.96 -23.22 26.61
C LEU A 193 19.18 -23.67 27.41
N GLN A 194 19.37 -23.16 28.63
CA GLN A 194 20.43 -23.62 29.55
C GLN A 194 20.29 -25.10 29.91
N SER A 195 19.07 -25.55 30.24
CA SER A 195 18.82 -26.97 30.52
C SER A 195 19.06 -27.87 29.30
N LYS A 196 18.91 -27.32 28.09
CA LYS A 196 19.09 -28.02 26.81
C LYS A 196 20.55 -28.07 26.33
N ILE A 197 21.49 -27.43 27.05
CA ILE A 197 22.93 -27.51 26.74
C ILE A 197 23.41 -28.97 26.79
N ALA A 198 22.94 -29.79 27.73
CA ALA A 198 23.34 -31.21 27.78
C ALA A 198 22.94 -32.01 26.51
N LYS A 199 21.88 -31.60 25.81
CA LYS A 199 21.34 -32.30 24.62
C LYS A 199 21.86 -31.72 23.30
N TYR A 200 21.95 -30.39 23.22
CA TYR A 200 22.31 -29.68 21.99
C TYR A 200 23.69 -29.04 22.02
N ASP A 201 24.38 -29.12 23.16
CA ASP A 201 25.77 -28.74 23.34
C ASP A 201 26.00 -27.26 22.96
N ILE A 202 27.06 -26.97 22.23
CA ILE A 202 27.40 -25.63 21.70
C ILE A 202 26.23 -25.01 20.90
N SER A 203 25.34 -25.80 20.29
CA SER A 203 24.21 -25.25 19.53
C SER A 203 23.20 -24.52 20.43
N ALA A 204 22.90 -25.01 21.63
CA ALA A 204 22.02 -24.30 22.56
C ALA A 204 22.69 -23.03 23.10
N GLN A 205 23.99 -23.10 23.40
CA GLN A 205 24.77 -21.94 23.85
C GLN A 205 24.77 -20.82 22.80
N LYS A 206 24.95 -21.15 21.51
CA LYS A 206 24.88 -20.17 20.41
C LYS A 206 23.53 -19.43 20.35
N VAL A 207 22.42 -20.08 20.70
CA VAL A 207 21.10 -19.44 20.76
C VAL A 207 21.03 -18.48 21.94
N LEU A 208 21.54 -18.86 23.11
CA LEU A 208 21.63 -17.98 24.29
C LEU A 208 22.49 -16.74 24.00
N ASP A 209 23.63 -16.94 23.35
CA ASP A 209 24.52 -15.85 22.95
C ASP A 209 23.81 -14.92 21.96
N ALA A 210 23.09 -15.46 20.98
CA ALA A 210 22.29 -14.67 20.04
C ALA A 210 21.20 -13.85 20.74
N ILE A 211 20.46 -14.43 21.69
CA ILE A 211 19.46 -13.69 22.49
C ILE A 211 20.12 -12.51 23.22
N SER A 212 21.32 -12.73 23.76
CA SER A 212 22.06 -11.68 24.49
C SER A 212 22.57 -10.59 23.55
N VAL A 213 23.08 -10.95 22.38
CA VAL A 213 23.55 -10.01 21.34
C VAL A 213 22.40 -9.14 20.82
N TYR A 214 21.22 -9.74 20.59
CA TYR A 214 20.06 -9.05 20.05
C TYR A 214 19.12 -8.48 21.13
N GLU A 215 19.50 -8.47 22.40
CA GLU A 215 18.62 -8.08 23.51
C GLU A 215 18.06 -6.65 23.34
N ASN A 216 18.90 -5.68 22.95
CA ASN A 216 18.47 -4.30 22.71
C ASN A 216 17.53 -4.17 21.51
N PHE A 217 17.77 -4.97 20.47
CA PHE A 217 16.90 -5.03 19.30
C PHE A 217 15.51 -5.58 19.69
N LEU A 218 15.49 -6.69 20.44
CA LEU A 218 14.27 -7.38 20.86
C LEU A 218 13.44 -6.54 21.84
N LYS A 219 14.05 -5.89 22.85
CA LYS A 219 13.34 -5.04 23.81
C LYS A 219 12.55 -3.89 23.16
N ARG A 220 13.01 -3.40 22.00
CA ARG A 220 12.32 -2.33 21.28
C ARG A 220 11.09 -2.80 20.52
N ILE A 221 11.02 -4.07 20.12
CA ILE A 221 9.89 -4.60 19.33
C ILE A 221 9.02 -5.60 20.09
N LEU A 222 9.52 -6.22 21.16
CA LEU A 222 8.78 -7.24 21.93
C LEU A 222 8.26 -6.66 23.25
N ASP A 223 7.03 -7.03 23.60
CA ASP A 223 6.39 -6.74 24.88
C ASP A 223 5.48 -7.90 25.24
N GLU A 224 5.67 -8.51 26.40
CA GLU A 224 4.88 -9.67 26.84
C GLU A 224 3.51 -9.28 27.42
N ASN A 225 3.28 -8.00 27.69
CA ASN A 225 2.06 -7.51 28.34
C ASN A 225 0.99 -7.03 27.35
N ILE A 226 1.26 -7.11 26.04
CA ILE A 226 0.30 -6.72 25.02
C ILE A 226 -0.45 -7.93 24.49
N GLU A 227 -1.65 -7.70 23.97
CA GLU A 227 -2.38 -8.72 23.23
C GLU A 227 -1.80 -8.94 21.83
N ASP A 228 -2.27 -10.00 21.16
CA ASP A 228 -1.97 -10.27 19.76
C ASP A 228 -2.32 -9.05 18.89
N VAL A 229 -1.51 -8.82 17.85
CA VAL A 229 -1.64 -7.69 16.93
C VAL A 229 -3.02 -7.63 16.27
N VAL A 230 -3.63 -8.80 16.07
CA VAL A 230 -4.98 -8.95 15.50
C VAL A 230 -6.06 -8.33 16.39
N ASN A 231 -5.94 -8.47 17.71
CA ASN A 231 -6.92 -7.92 18.65
C ASN A 231 -6.80 -6.40 18.78
N ASN A 232 -5.63 -5.85 18.47
CA ASN A 232 -5.42 -4.40 18.45
C ASN A 232 -6.03 -3.73 17.21
N ILE A 233 -6.56 -4.48 16.24
CA ILE A 233 -7.22 -3.92 15.05
C ILE A 233 -8.68 -3.59 15.38
N VAL A 234 -9.02 -2.31 15.35
CA VAL A 234 -10.40 -1.83 15.45
C VAL A 234 -11.06 -1.92 14.09
N LEU A 235 -12.17 -2.65 14.00
CA LEU A 235 -12.94 -2.80 12.76
C LEU A 235 -13.69 -1.51 12.41
N GLY A 236 -13.80 -1.21 11.12
CA GLY A 236 -14.48 0.00 10.62
C GLY A 236 -13.72 1.30 10.94
N ALA A 237 -12.44 1.19 11.28
CA ALA A 237 -11.59 2.30 11.72
C ALA A 237 -10.32 2.43 10.87
N ILE A 238 -9.66 3.58 11.03
CA ILE A 238 -8.30 3.81 10.53
C ILE A 238 -7.34 3.38 11.64
N ASN A 239 -6.63 2.28 11.44
CA ASN A 239 -5.62 1.77 12.36
C ASN A 239 -4.24 2.21 11.86
N ILE A 240 -3.47 2.90 12.69
CA ILE A 240 -2.17 3.46 12.32
C ILE A 240 -1.13 2.80 13.22
N VAL A 241 -0.23 2.03 12.61
CA VAL A 241 0.93 1.44 13.27
C VAL A 241 2.10 2.39 13.05
N ASP A 242 2.45 3.15 14.08
CA ASP A 242 3.51 4.14 14.00
C ASP A 242 4.89 3.45 14.08
N LEU A 243 5.69 3.58 13.01
CA LEU A 243 7.02 2.97 12.89
C LEU A 243 8.15 4.03 12.95
N SER A 244 7.83 5.31 13.19
CA SER A 244 8.80 6.42 13.07
C SER A 244 10.03 6.26 13.96
N ASP A 245 9.86 5.63 15.13
CA ASP A 245 10.90 5.46 16.14
C ASP A 245 11.73 4.17 15.96
N LEU A 246 11.44 3.37 14.93
CA LEU A 246 12.07 2.07 14.70
C LEU A 246 13.13 2.12 13.59
N HIS A 247 14.19 1.32 13.77
CA HIS A 247 15.14 1.06 12.69
C HIS A 247 14.51 0.15 11.63
N LEU A 248 15.04 0.19 10.40
CA LEU A 248 14.46 -0.55 9.27
C LEU A 248 14.28 -2.05 9.53
N ASN A 249 15.26 -2.71 10.15
CA ASN A 249 15.18 -4.13 10.51
C ASN A 249 14.13 -4.43 11.59
N GLN A 250 13.88 -3.49 12.50
CA GLN A 250 12.84 -3.57 13.52
C GLN A 250 11.46 -3.38 12.88
N ALA A 251 11.32 -2.35 12.04
CA ALA A 251 10.10 -2.12 11.28
C ALA A 251 9.76 -3.31 10.37
N ASP A 252 10.75 -3.91 9.68
CA ASP A 252 10.53 -5.13 8.86
C ASP A 252 10.01 -6.30 9.69
N ALA A 253 10.52 -6.48 10.92
CA ALA A 253 10.00 -7.50 11.83
C ALA A 253 8.55 -7.23 12.24
N ILE A 254 8.19 -5.98 12.59
CA ILE A 254 6.82 -5.59 12.93
C ILE A 254 5.87 -5.80 11.75
N VAL A 255 6.19 -5.21 10.59
CA VAL A 255 5.31 -5.26 9.42
C VAL A 255 5.11 -6.71 8.98
N SER A 256 6.19 -7.49 8.86
CA SER A 256 6.09 -8.90 8.43
C SER A 256 5.24 -9.78 9.36
N HIS A 257 5.38 -9.60 10.68
CA HIS A 257 4.57 -10.32 11.67
C HIS A 257 3.10 -9.94 11.56
N TRP A 258 2.79 -8.64 11.46
CA TRP A 258 1.42 -8.17 11.28
C TRP A 258 0.79 -8.69 9.99
N LEU A 259 1.51 -8.66 8.87
CA LEU A 259 1.03 -9.20 7.59
C LEU A 259 0.68 -10.68 7.72
N ASN A 260 1.55 -11.46 8.38
CA ASN A 260 1.36 -12.89 8.57
C ASN A 260 0.15 -13.17 9.47
N ARG A 261 0.11 -12.60 10.67
CA ARG A 261 -0.98 -12.76 11.64
C ARG A 261 -2.33 -12.32 11.08
N THR A 262 -2.37 -11.21 10.35
CA THR A 262 -3.59 -10.71 9.72
C THR A 262 -4.09 -11.66 8.63
N LEU A 263 -3.18 -12.21 7.81
CA LEU A 263 -3.53 -13.21 6.79
C LEU A 263 -4.08 -14.49 7.42
N GLU A 264 -3.45 -14.99 8.48
CA GLU A 264 -3.92 -16.16 9.22
C GLU A 264 -5.29 -15.92 9.86
N ALA A 265 -5.47 -14.79 10.55
CA ALA A 265 -6.73 -14.44 11.21
C ALA A 265 -7.88 -14.28 10.21
N ARG A 266 -7.61 -13.78 8.99
CA ARG A 266 -8.60 -13.71 7.91
C ARG A 266 -8.90 -15.07 7.28
N LYS A 267 -7.91 -15.94 7.13
CA LYS A 267 -8.12 -17.34 6.71
C LYS A 267 -9.07 -18.04 7.67
N VAL A 268 -8.80 -17.96 8.97
CA VAL A 268 -9.67 -18.48 10.04
C VAL A 268 -11.06 -17.85 9.99
N GLY A 269 -11.16 -16.53 9.82
CA GLY A 269 -12.44 -15.83 9.70
C GLY A 269 -13.30 -16.29 8.54
N VAL A 270 -12.69 -16.52 7.37
CA VAL A 270 -13.41 -17.03 6.20
C VAL A 270 -13.83 -18.49 6.39
N TRP A 271 -12.95 -19.35 6.91
CA TRP A 271 -13.26 -20.78 7.10
C TRP A 271 -14.26 -21.04 8.24
N SER A 272 -14.27 -20.20 9.27
CA SER A 272 -15.17 -20.31 10.42
C SER A 272 -16.49 -19.54 10.24
N ASN A 273 -16.77 -19.05 9.02
CA ASN A 273 -17.92 -18.19 8.72
C ASN A 273 -18.07 -16.98 9.68
N GLY A 274 -16.93 -16.40 10.09
CA GLY A 274 -16.87 -15.20 10.93
C GLY A 274 -17.03 -15.43 12.43
N SER A 275 -17.10 -16.68 12.89
CA SER A 275 -17.18 -17.00 14.33
C SER A 275 -15.85 -16.86 15.08
N GLN A 276 -14.72 -16.96 14.36
CA GLN A 276 -13.37 -16.79 14.91
C GLN A 276 -12.52 -15.91 13.99
N GLY A 277 -11.44 -15.33 14.51
CA GLY A 277 -10.53 -14.47 13.73
C GLY A 277 -11.16 -13.14 13.32
N ILE A 278 -10.64 -12.54 12.24
CA ILE A 278 -11.18 -11.29 11.71
C ILE A 278 -12.31 -11.62 10.73
N SER A 279 -13.52 -11.13 10.96
CA SER A 279 -14.70 -11.45 10.13
C SER A 279 -14.85 -10.57 8.89
N SER A 280 -14.37 -9.33 8.93
CA SER A 280 -14.49 -8.35 7.84
C SER A 280 -13.25 -8.30 6.92
N PRO A 281 -13.41 -7.97 5.62
CA PRO A 281 -12.30 -7.54 4.78
C PRO A 281 -11.55 -6.33 5.35
N LEU A 282 -10.28 -6.20 5.00
CA LEU A 282 -9.44 -5.08 5.40
C LEU A 282 -8.41 -4.72 4.32
N LEU A 283 -7.95 -3.47 4.37
CA LEU A 283 -6.87 -2.95 3.56
C LEU A 283 -5.63 -2.74 4.41
N ILE A 284 -4.47 -3.14 3.89
CA ILE A 284 -3.18 -2.90 4.52
C ILE A 284 -2.39 -1.94 3.65
N VAL A 285 -1.90 -0.85 4.22
CA VAL A 285 -1.04 0.12 3.55
C VAL A 285 0.38 -0.03 4.08
N ILE A 286 1.35 -0.17 3.17
CA ILE A 286 2.77 -0.12 3.49
C ILE A 286 3.32 1.17 2.88
N GLU A 287 3.58 2.16 3.74
CA GLU A 287 4.36 3.35 3.38
C GLU A 287 5.82 2.98 3.13
N GLU A 288 6.53 3.81 2.35
CA GLU A 288 7.94 3.61 2.05
C GLU A 288 8.29 2.18 1.59
N ALA A 289 7.40 1.58 0.80
CA ALA A 289 7.43 0.15 0.56
C ALA A 289 8.71 -0.35 -0.13
N HIS A 290 9.51 0.50 -0.76
CA HIS A 290 10.82 0.08 -1.29
C HIS A 290 11.83 -0.31 -0.20
N ALA A 291 11.64 0.16 1.03
CA ALA A 291 12.47 -0.22 2.16
C ALA A 291 12.15 -1.65 2.64
N PHE A 292 10.88 -2.07 2.51
CA PHE A 292 10.39 -3.36 2.98
C PHE A 292 10.20 -4.40 1.88
N ILE A 293 9.92 -3.97 0.66
CA ILE A 293 9.64 -4.80 -0.52
C ILE A 293 10.72 -4.50 -1.55
N SER A 294 11.98 -4.70 -1.16
CA SER A 294 13.14 -4.35 -1.97
C SER A 294 13.31 -5.27 -3.18
N ALA A 295 13.73 -4.70 -4.31
CA ALA A 295 14.16 -5.48 -5.47
C ALA A 295 15.41 -6.33 -5.17
N ASP A 296 16.38 -5.74 -4.47
CA ASP A 296 17.71 -6.32 -4.29
C ASP A 296 17.81 -7.20 -3.03
N ASN A 297 17.10 -6.81 -1.97
CA ASN A 297 17.19 -7.46 -0.68
C ASN A 297 15.97 -8.33 -0.40
N GLU A 298 16.24 -9.49 0.20
CA GLU A 298 15.19 -10.40 0.65
C GLU A 298 14.85 -10.11 2.11
N THR A 299 13.70 -9.47 2.33
CA THR A 299 13.19 -9.08 3.66
C THR A 299 12.08 -10.02 4.12
N ALA A 300 11.72 -9.96 5.41
CA ALA A 300 10.58 -10.72 5.90
C ALA A 300 9.26 -10.18 5.33
N THR A 301 9.13 -8.85 5.24
CA THR A 301 7.92 -8.20 4.73
C THR A 301 7.68 -8.51 3.27
N LYS A 302 8.73 -8.54 2.43
CA LYS A 302 8.63 -8.94 1.01
C LYS A 302 8.00 -10.31 0.84
N ARG A 303 8.42 -11.30 1.65
CA ARG A 303 7.86 -12.66 1.61
C ARG A 303 6.37 -12.69 1.99
N CYS A 304 6.02 -12.04 3.10
CA CYS A 304 4.63 -11.97 3.57
C CYS A 304 3.73 -11.20 2.60
N ALA A 305 4.19 -10.06 2.09
CA ALA A 305 3.50 -9.28 1.06
C ALA A 305 3.31 -10.12 -0.22
N GLY A 306 4.31 -10.89 -0.63
CA GLY A 306 4.23 -11.85 -1.73
C GLY A 306 3.11 -12.88 -1.55
N SER A 307 2.91 -13.39 -0.33
CA SER A 307 1.79 -14.28 -0.01
C SER A 307 0.45 -13.55 -0.05
N ILE A 308 0.37 -12.32 0.45
CA ILE A 308 -0.86 -11.51 0.39
C ILE A 308 -1.24 -11.19 -1.06
N VAL A 309 -0.32 -10.83 -1.94
CA VAL A 309 -0.68 -10.54 -3.34
C VAL A 309 -1.15 -11.77 -4.11
N ARG A 310 -0.71 -12.98 -3.72
CA ARG A 310 -1.15 -14.25 -4.33
C ARG A 310 -2.46 -14.78 -3.76
N GLU A 311 -2.67 -14.65 -2.45
CA GLU A 311 -3.76 -15.31 -1.74
C GLU A 311 -4.79 -14.35 -1.14
N GLY A 312 -4.40 -13.11 -0.84
CA GLY A 312 -5.18 -12.12 -0.09
C GLY A 312 -6.56 -11.84 -0.70
N ARG A 313 -6.66 -11.87 -2.04
CA ARG A 313 -7.94 -11.78 -2.76
C ARG A 313 -8.98 -12.78 -2.25
N LYS A 314 -8.60 -14.03 -1.98
CA LYS A 314 -9.51 -15.09 -1.52
C LYS A 314 -10.03 -14.84 -0.10
N PHE A 315 -9.25 -14.10 0.68
CA PHE A 315 -9.52 -13.84 2.10
C PHE A 315 -9.92 -12.39 2.38
N GLY A 316 -10.16 -11.57 1.36
CA GLY A 316 -10.57 -10.17 1.53
C GLY A 316 -9.49 -9.29 2.17
N ILE A 317 -8.22 -9.55 1.88
CA ILE A 317 -7.11 -8.67 2.27
C ILE A 317 -6.58 -7.99 1.02
N GLY A 318 -6.73 -6.66 0.97
CA GLY A 318 -6.06 -5.84 -0.03
C GLY A 318 -4.75 -5.27 0.50
N LEU A 319 -3.80 -5.06 -0.41
CA LEU A 319 -2.50 -4.47 -0.11
C LEU A 319 -2.38 -3.18 -0.92
N ILE A 320 -1.98 -2.10 -0.27
CA ILE A 320 -1.68 -0.82 -0.86
C ILE A 320 -0.18 -0.57 -0.65
N VAL A 321 0.57 -0.57 -1.75
CA VAL A 321 2.03 -0.37 -1.77
C VAL A 321 2.31 1.07 -2.14
N VAL A 322 2.90 1.85 -1.24
CA VAL A 322 3.18 3.27 -1.45
C VAL A 322 4.69 3.49 -1.53
N SER A 323 5.19 4.12 -2.60
CA SER A 323 6.64 4.36 -2.73
C SER A 323 7.00 5.55 -3.62
N GLN A 324 8.12 6.21 -3.29
CA GLN A 324 8.80 7.20 -4.14
C GLN A 324 9.78 6.63 -5.14
N ARG A 325 10.23 5.41 -4.91
CA ARG A 325 11.27 4.77 -5.71
C ARG A 325 10.66 3.52 -6.32
N PRO A 326 9.95 3.64 -7.46
CA PRO A 326 9.42 2.47 -8.17
C PRO A 326 10.51 1.43 -8.42
N ARG A 327 11.69 1.84 -8.90
CA ARG A 327 12.83 0.94 -9.18
C ARG A 327 13.32 0.14 -7.97
N GLY A 328 13.11 0.66 -6.76
CA GLY A 328 13.49 -0.03 -5.53
C GLY A 328 12.53 -1.13 -5.10
N LEU A 329 11.36 -1.24 -5.73
CA LEU A 329 10.33 -2.22 -5.38
C LEU A 329 10.50 -3.54 -6.13
N ASP A 330 10.18 -4.66 -5.49
CA ASP A 330 10.22 -5.98 -6.13
C ASP A 330 9.32 -6.06 -7.39
N PRO A 331 9.86 -6.44 -8.56
CA PRO A 331 9.11 -6.56 -9.81
C PRO A 331 7.95 -7.57 -9.74
N THR A 332 8.13 -8.66 -8.99
CA THR A 332 7.13 -9.73 -8.87
C THR A 332 5.91 -9.22 -8.12
N ILE A 333 6.11 -8.48 -7.03
CA ILE A 333 4.99 -7.87 -6.29
C ILE A 333 4.32 -6.77 -7.12
N LEU A 334 5.09 -5.90 -7.79
CA LEU A 334 4.54 -4.84 -8.64
C LEU A 334 3.65 -5.37 -9.76
N SER A 335 4.06 -6.45 -10.43
CA SER A 335 3.26 -7.08 -11.50
C SER A 335 1.95 -7.68 -11.02
N GLN A 336 1.79 -7.94 -9.73
CA GLN A 336 0.54 -8.44 -9.14
C GLN A 336 -0.39 -7.31 -8.68
N LEU A 337 0.03 -6.05 -8.77
CA LEU A 337 -0.82 -4.90 -8.45
C LEU A 337 -1.73 -4.61 -9.64
N GLY A 338 -2.96 -5.12 -9.58
CA GLY A 338 -3.95 -4.95 -10.64
C GLY A 338 -4.57 -3.55 -10.70
N ASN A 339 -4.31 -2.69 -9.71
CA ASN A 339 -4.64 -1.28 -9.74
C ASN A 339 -3.40 -0.43 -9.49
N LEU A 340 -3.36 0.74 -10.09
CA LEU A 340 -2.25 1.67 -9.99
C LEU A 340 -2.75 3.12 -9.93
N ALA A 341 -2.18 3.90 -9.02
CA ALA A 341 -2.24 5.35 -9.02
C ALA A 341 -0.82 5.87 -9.18
N VAL A 342 -0.52 6.49 -10.32
CA VAL A 342 0.80 7.09 -10.59
C VAL A 342 0.65 8.59 -10.58
N LEU A 343 1.28 9.26 -9.63
CA LEU A 343 1.41 10.72 -9.66
C LEU A 343 2.71 11.07 -10.40
N ARG A 344 3.14 12.33 -10.32
CA ARG A 344 4.29 12.80 -11.11
C ARG A 344 5.54 11.93 -10.93
N ILE A 345 6.10 11.46 -12.05
CA ILE A 345 7.40 10.79 -12.15
C ILE A 345 8.18 11.42 -13.30
N VAL A 346 9.31 12.04 -12.99
CA VAL A 346 10.15 12.76 -13.96
C VAL A 346 11.31 11.91 -14.46
N HIS A 347 11.85 11.02 -13.64
CA HIS A 347 13.04 10.25 -13.99
C HIS A 347 12.72 9.18 -15.06
N PRO A 348 13.42 9.16 -16.22
CA PRO A 348 13.11 8.24 -17.31
C PRO A 348 13.24 6.76 -16.91
N GLU A 349 14.21 6.44 -16.05
CA GLU A 349 14.40 5.06 -15.63
C GLU A 349 13.29 4.56 -14.69
N ASP A 350 12.67 5.46 -13.90
CA ASP A 350 11.51 5.12 -13.08
C ASP A 350 10.28 4.91 -13.94
N GLN A 351 10.09 5.77 -14.95
CA GLN A 351 9.05 5.63 -15.96
C GLN A 351 9.14 4.28 -16.68
N GLN A 352 10.33 3.93 -17.19
CA GLN A 352 10.55 2.65 -17.87
C GLN A 352 10.32 1.46 -16.93
N TYR A 353 10.71 1.60 -15.66
CA TYR A 353 10.50 0.56 -14.67
C TYR A 353 9.00 0.31 -14.40
N VAL A 354 8.23 1.40 -14.22
CA VAL A 354 6.77 1.32 -14.07
C VAL A 354 6.13 0.73 -15.34
N ALA A 355 6.54 1.20 -16.52
CA ALA A 355 6.04 0.72 -17.81
C ALA A 355 6.28 -0.78 -18.01
N LYS A 356 7.40 -1.31 -17.52
CA LYS A 356 7.79 -2.71 -17.67
C LYS A 356 7.10 -3.64 -16.67
N HIS A 357 6.83 -3.16 -15.46
CA HIS A 357 6.43 -4.02 -14.34
C HIS A 357 5.00 -3.83 -13.85
N CYS A 358 4.28 -2.83 -14.34
CA CYS A 358 2.87 -2.63 -14.00
C CYS A 358 1.98 -3.00 -15.20
N GLU A 359 1.09 -3.97 -15.05
CA GLU A 359 0.17 -4.41 -16.11
C GLU A 359 -0.78 -3.29 -16.63
N PRO A 360 -1.33 -2.39 -15.80
CA PRO A 360 -2.37 -1.46 -16.25
C PRO A 360 -1.89 -0.26 -17.08
N ILE A 361 -0.59 -0.01 -17.20
CA ILE A 361 -0.07 1.24 -17.78
C ILE A 361 0.33 1.08 -19.25
N THR A 362 0.00 2.08 -20.06
CA THR A 362 0.34 2.13 -21.49
C THR A 362 1.38 3.21 -21.77
N GLN A 363 2.19 3.05 -22.83
CA GLN A 363 3.31 3.93 -23.14
C GLN A 363 2.91 5.41 -23.30
N ASP A 364 1.73 5.67 -23.88
CA ASP A 364 1.18 7.02 -24.02
C ASP A 364 0.87 7.70 -22.67
N LEU A 365 0.52 6.93 -21.64
CA LEU A 365 0.29 7.48 -20.30
C LEU A 365 1.59 7.73 -19.54
N ILE A 366 2.64 6.95 -19.84
CA ILE A 366 3.97 7.16 -19.29
C ILE A 366 4.52 8.52 -19.72
N GLU A 367 4.29 8.92 -20.98
CA GLU A 367 4.71 10.20 -21.54
C GLU A 367 4.03 11.41 -20.85
N GLU A 368 2.87 11.21 -20.23
CA GLU A 368 2.14 12.25 -19.48
C GLU A 368 2.65 12.42 -18.03
N LEU A 369 3.35 11.41 -17.47
CA LEU A 369 3.79 11.42 -16.06
C LEU A 369 4.65 12.64 -15.65
N PRO A 370 5.59 13.15 -16.47
CA PRO A 370 6.39 14.33 -16.11
C PRO A 370 5.58 15.61 -15.96
N GLY A 371 4.44 15.70 -16.67
CA GLY A 371 3.61 16.89 -16.79
C GLY A 371 2.57 17.05 -15.68
N LEU A 372 2.39 16.04 -14.82
CA LEU A 372 1.42 16.08 -13.73
C LEU A 372 1.82 17.11 -12.66
N ASN A 373 0.85 17.87 -12.17
CA ASN A 373 1.04 18.77 -11.02
C ASN A 373 0.83 18.04 -9.69
N ILE A 374 1.11 18.74 -8.59
CA ILE A 374 0.87 18.25 -7.23
C ILE A 374 -0.62 17.90 -7.07
N GLY A 375 -0.90 16.71 -6.55
CA GLY A 375 -2.26 16.20 -6.37
C GLY A 375 -2.95 15.75 -7.66
N GLU A 376 -2.25 15.71 -8.80
CA GLU A 376 -2.76 15.05 -10.01
C GLU A 376 -2.21 13.61 -10.08
N ALA A 377 -3.09 12.67 -10.45
CA ALA A 377 -2.75 11.26 -10.53
C ALA A 377 -3.36 10.63 -11.78
N ILE A 378 -2.60 9.76 -12.44
CA ILE A 378 -3.12 8.80 -13.41
C ILE A 378 -3.64 7.59 -12.63
N LEU A 379 -4.93 7.31 -12.74
CA LEU A 379 -5.60 6.17 -12.12
C LEU A 379 -5.84 5.08 -13.16
N LEU A 380 -5.38 3.87 -12.86
CA LEU A 380 -5.33 2.74 -13.79
C LEU A 380 -5.72 1.42 -13.12
N GLY A 381 -6.21 0.47 -13.92
CA GLY A 381 -6.62 -0.85 -13.45
C GLY A 381 -8.12 -0.99 -13.25
N GLU A 382 -8.56 -2.08 -12.64
CA GLU A 382 -9.99 -2.43 -12.55
C GLU A 382 -10.81 -1.56 -11.59
N TRP A 383 -10.15 -0.81 -10.70
CA TRP A 383 -10.81 0.13 -9.78
C TRP A 383 -11.35 1.39 -10.45
N VAL A 384 -10.98 1.65 -11.72
CA VAL A 384 -11.56 2.72 -12.54
C VAL A 384 -12.19 2.12 -13.80
N THR A 385 -13.25 2.76 -14.30
CA THR A 385 -13.92 2.31 -15.53
C THR A 385 -13.02 2.45 -16.75
N VAL A 386 -12.26 3.55 -16.80
CA VAL A 386 -11.27 3.84 -17.83
C VAL A 386 -10.05 4.50 -17.20
N PRO A 387 -8.85 4.30 -17.78
CA PRO A 387 -7.67 5.10 -17.46
C PRO A 387 -7.99 6.59 -17.45
N THR A 388 -7.69 7.28 -16.35
CA THR A 388 -8.04 8.70 -16.21
C THR A 388 -6.98 9.48 -15.46
N ILE A 389 -6.87 10.77 -15.78
CA ILE A 389 -6.07 11.73 -15.04
C ILE A 389 -7.02 12.53 -14.15
N ALA A 390 -6.88 12.36 -12.85
CA ALA A 390 -7.74 12.97 -11.85
C ALA A 390 -6.96 13.97 -10.99
N LYS A 391 -7.63 15.07 -10.63
CA LYS A 391 -7.19 15.96 -9.55
C LYS A 391 -7.76 15.40 -8.24
N ILE A 392 -6.88 14.94 -7.37
CA ILE A 392 -7.23 14.30 -6.10
C ILE A 392 -7.70 15.35 -5.09
N ASP A 393 -8.80 15.05 -4.39
CA ASP A 393 -9.32 15.91 -3.33
C ASP A 393 -8.31 16.01 -2.16
N LEU A 394 -8.16 17.22 -1.60
CA LEU A 394 -7.26 17.46 -0.48
C LEU A 394 -7.91 17.07 0.85
N VAL A 395 -7.21 16.27 1.66
CA VAL A 395 -7.62 15.91 3.02
C VAL A 395 -7.07 16.95 4.00
N LYS A 396 -7.93 17.88 4.42
CA LYS A 396 -7.54 18.99 5.31
C LYS A 396 -7.18 18.52 6.72
N GLU A 397 -7.72 17.38 7.14
CA GLU A 397 -7.53 16.81 8.47
C GLU A 397 -6.15 16.17 8.64
N LYS A 398 -5.39 16.00 7.55
CA LYS A 398 -3.99 15.61 7.61
C LYS A 398 -3.13 16.88 7.71
N ILE A 399 -2.65 17.17 8.92
CA ILE A 399 -1.85 18.38 9.21
C ILE A 399 -0.34 18.13 9.03
N SER A 400 0.08 16.88 8.80
CA SER A 400 1.50 16.51 8.79
C SER A 400 2.29 16.97 7.55
N GLY A 401 3.51 17.44 7.81
CA GLY A 401 4.65 17.23 6.91
C GLY A 401 4.98 18.37 5.95
N GLY A 402 4.78 19.62 6.34
CA GLY A 402 5.55 20.69 5.70
C GLY A 402 7.02 20.51 6.07
N ASP A 403 7.94 20.66 5.10
CA ASP A 403 9.37 20.75 5.39
C ASP A 403 9.57 21.72 6.56
N ILE A 404 10.40 21.35 7.53
CA ILE A 404 10.72 22.23 8.65
C ILE A 404 11.26 23.53 8.04
N ASP A 405 10.58 24.65 8.30
CA ASP A 405 11.11 25.95 7.95
C ASP A 405 12.33 26.22 8.83
N ALA A 406 13.49 25.84 8.29
CA ALA A 406 14.78 25.94 8.95
C ALA A 406 15.04 27.39 9.40
N VAL A 407 14.60 28.38 8.62
CA VAL A 407 14.82 29.80 8.94
C VAL A 407 13.98 30.22 10.15
N THR A 408 12.70 29.84 10.19
CA THR A 408 11.84 30.09 11.36
C THR A 408 12.34 29.35 12.60
N TYR A 409 12.90 28.15 12.45
CA TYR A 409 13.44 27.38 13.57
C TYR A 409 14.77 27.95 14.10
N TRP A 410 15.70 28.30 13.21
CA TRP A 410 16.98 28.90 13.58
C TRP A 410 16.83 30.28 14.22
N SER A 411 15.91 31.11 13.69
CA SER A 411 15.65 32.46 14.25
C SER A 411 15.05 32.43 15.66
N ARG A 412 14.28 31.38 16.00
CA ARG A 412 13.74 31.19 17.36
C ARG A 412 14.79 30.77 18.40
N ASN A 413 15.84 30.07 17.99
CA ASN A 413 16.91 29.59 18.88
C ASN A 413 18.08 30.57 19.04
N LEU A 414 18.05 31.72 18.37
CA LEU A 414 19.06 32.77 18.52
C LEU A 414 18.76 33.76 19.66
N PHE A 415 17.61 33.63 20.34
CA PHE A 415 17.17 34.54 21.41
C PHE A 415 16.78 33.83 22.73
N SER A 416 17.20 32.57 22.93
CA SER A 416 17.01 31.84 24.20
C SER A 416 18.31 31.67 24.96
#